data_AF-A0A1H4L630-F1
#
_entry.id   AF-A0A1H4L630-F1
#
_cell.length_a   1.000
_cell.length_b   1.000
_cell.length_c   1.000
_cell.angle_alpha   90.00
_cell.angle_beta   90.00
_cell.angle_gamma   90.00
#
_symmetry.space_group_name_H-M   'P 1'
#
loop_
_entity.id
_entity.type
_entity.pdbx_description
1 polymer ?
#
loop_
_entity_poly.entity_id
_entity_poly.type
_entity_poly.pdbx_seq_one_letter_code
_entity_poly.pdbx_strand_id
1 'polypeptide(L)'
;MTPHQAWEFLTGPGLSSWLGTLDPGAIRAIGGAYVTAEGTRGELRSRAEGSMLRLTWQPAGAETDSTVQLRVIPAKTGSTIAIHHERLSGPAEREEMLAHWGAVLNILEARIVES
;
A
#
# COMPACT_ATOMS: atom_id res chain seq x y z
N MET A 1 2.57 10.90 14.32
CA MET A 1 1.19 10.65 13.90
C MET A 1 0.58 9.54 14.75
N THR A 2 -0.69 9.65 15.18
CA THR A 2 -1.40 8.56 15.87
C THR A 2 -1.80 7.44 14.89
N PRO A 3 -2.09 6.21 15.34
CA PRO A 3 -2.53 5.14 14.45
C PRO A 3 -3.76 5.49 13.60
N HIS A 4 -4.74 6.19 14.19
CA HIS A 4 -5.95 6.63 13.48
C HIS A 4 -5.59 7.62 12.36
N GLN A 5 -4.81 8.65 12.66
CA GLN A 5 -4.36 9.60 11.64
C GLN A 5 -3.54 8.92 10.54
N ALA A 6 -2.67 7.96 10.90
CA ALA A 6 -1.88 7.20 9.94
C ALA A 6 -2.76 6.40 8.99
N TRP A 7 -3.80 5.76 9.52
CA TRP A 7 -4.75 5.02 8.73
C TRP A 7 -5.55 5.91 7.77
N GLU A 8 -6.09 7.04 8.25
CA GLU A 8 -6.82 7.99 7.41
C GLU A 8 -5.95 8.56 6.30
N PHE A 9 -4.69 8.87 6.60
CA PHE A 9 -3.72 9.31 5.61
C PHE A 9 -3.50 8.24 4.54
N LEU A 10 -3.12 7.01 4.94
CA LEU A 10 -2.75 5.95 4.01
C LEU A 10 -3.89 5.44 3.14
N THR A 11 -5.14 5.55 3.63
CA THR A 11 -6.35 5.12 2.90
C THR A 11 -7.07 6.27 2.22
N GLY A 12 -6.60 7.51 2.40
CA GLY A 12 -7.10 8.72 1.75
C GLY A 12 -5.97 9.43 0.98
N PRO A 13 -5.50 10.60 1.43
CA PRO A 13 -4.55 11.43 0.68
C PRO A 13 -3.23 10.71 0.30
N GLY A 14 -2.75 9.79 1.13
CA GLY A 14 -1.53 9.02 0.95
C GLY A 14 -1.70 7.79 0.05
N LEU A 15 -2.92 7.39 -0.28
CA LEU A 15 -3.20 6.16 -1.02
C LEU A 15 -2.46 6.10 -2.37
N SER A 16 -2.52 7.22 -3.12
CA SER A 16 -1.88 7.28 -4.43
C SER A 16 -0.35 7.22 -4.37
N SER A 17 0.26 7.58 -3.23
CA SER A 17 1.72 7.54 -3.07
C SER A 17 2.29 6.13 -2.97
N TRP A 18 1.49 5.15 -2.53
CA TRP A 18 1.98 3.79 -2.36
C TRP A 18 1.30 2.77 -3.28
N LEU A 19 0.06 3.03 -3.71
CA LEU A 19 -0.66 2.11 -4.58
C LEU A 19 -0.55 2.48 -6.07
N GLY A 20 -0.32 3.76 -6.37
CA GLY A 20 -0.38 4.34 -7.73
C GLY A 20 -1.56 5.30 -7.87
N THR A 21 -1.65 6.04 -8.98
CA THR A 21 -2.69 7.05 -9.18
C THR A 21 -4.04 6.39 -9.45
N LEU A 22 -5.00 6.52 -8.55
CA LEU A 22 -6.36 6.03 -8.73
C LEU A 22 -7.37 6.87 -7.94
N ASP A 23 -8.66 6.74 -8.25
CA ASP A 23 -9.73 7.27 -7.40
C ASP A 23 -9.66 6.59 -6.02
N PRO A 24 -9.52 7.33 -4.91
CA PRO A 24 -9.56 6.76 -3.57
C PRO A 24 -10.85 5.97 -3.27
N GLY A 25 -11.93 6.25 -4.00
CA GLY A 25 -13.17 5.47 -4.00
C GLY A 25 -13.02 4.01 -4.44
N ALA A 26 -11.95 3.66 -5.17
CA ALA A 26 -11.76 2.32 -5.72
C ALA A 26 -11.45 1.25 -4.66
N ILE A 27 -10.86 1.62 -3.52
CA ILE A 27 -10.47 0.67 -2.45
C ILE A 27 -11.48 0.70 -1.30
N ARG A 28 -12.76 0.45 -1.60
CA ARG A 28 -13.86 0.52 -0.60
C ARG A 28 -14.44 -0.83 -0.21
N ALA A 29 -14.72 -1.68 -1.19
CA ALA A 29 -15.42 -2.94 -0.97
C ALA A 29 -14.47 -4.13 -1.14
N ILE A 30 -14.53 -5.08 -0.19
CA ILE A 30 -13.83 -6.35 -0.34
C ILE A 30 -14.37 -7.06 -1.58
N GLY A 31 -13.47 -7.59 -2.41
CA GLY A 31 -13.73 -8.13 -3.74
C GLY A 31 -13.73 -7.08 -4.86
N GLY A 32 -13.65 -5.79 -4.53
CA GLY A 32 -13.57 -4.72 -5.51
C GLY A 32 -12.21 -4.72 -6.23
N ALA A 33 -12.26 -4.72 -7.56
CA ALA A 33 -11.08 -4.55 -8.41
C ALA A 33 -10.68 -3.09 -8.53
N TYR A 34 -9.39 -2.84 -8.70
CA TYR A 34 -8.82 -1.52 -8.96
C TYR A 34 -7.84 -1.57 -10.13
N VAL A 35 -7.68 -0.42 -10.77
CA VAL A 35 -6.64 -0.17 -11.78
C VAL A 35 -6.11 1.24 -11.54
N THR A 36 -4.79 1.41 -11.50
CA THR A 36 -4.15 2.72 -11.41
C THR A 36 -3.82 3.28 -12.79
N ALA A 37 -3.54 4.58 -12.88
CA ALA A 37 -3.15 5.23 -14.13
C ALA A 37 -1.85 4.66 -14.71
N GLU A 38 -0.98 4.13 -13.86
CA GLU A 38 0.26 3.44 -14.23
C GLU A 38 0.01 2.00 -14.72
N GLY A 39 -1.24 1.54 -14.68
CA GLY A 39 -1.66 0.22 -15.16
C GLY A 39 -1.51 -0.90 -14.13
N THR A 40 -1.16 -0.60 -12.87
CA THR A 40 -1.20 -1.57 -11.78
C THR A 40 -2.64 -1.95 -11.51
N ARG A 41 -2.94 -3.26 -11.50
CA ARG A 41 -4.27 -3.80 -11.24
C ARG A 41 -4.27 -4.74 -10.03
N GLY A 42 -5.44 -4.93 -9.45
CA GLY A 42 -5.61 -5.84 -8.33
C GLY A 42 -7.01 -5.81 -7.74
N GLU A 43 -7.18 -6.44 -6.58
CA GLU A 43 -8.42 -6.53 -5.84
C GLU A 43 -8.20 -6.32 -4.34
N LEU A 44 -9.18 -5.70 -3.67
CA LEU A 44 -9.24 -5.66 -2.21
C LEU A 44 -9.64 -7.02 -1.64
N ARG A 45 -8.72 -7.70 -0.96
CA ARG A 45 -8.95 -9.04 -0.41
C ARG A 45 -9.33 -9.02 1.07
N SER A 46 -8.85 -8.05 1.83
CA SER A 46 -9.22 -7.86 3.24
C SER A 46 -9.00 -6.43 3.68
N ARG A 47 -9.88 -5.97 4.58
CA ARG A 47 -9.81 -4.66 5.22
C ARG A 47 -10.19 -4.80 6.68
N ALA A 48 -9.26 -4.46 7.56
CA ALA A 48 -9.51 -4.27 8.99
C ALA A 48 -9.31 -2.78 9.29
N GLU A 49 -10.43 -2.08 9.49
CA GLU A 49 -10.44 -0.63 9.66
C GLU A 49 -9.48 -0.19 10.77
N GLY A 50 -8.70 0.87 10.50
CA GLY A 50 -7.71 1.39 11.44
C GLY A 50 -6.41 0.61 11.54
N SER A 51 -6.25 -0.52 10.83
CA SER A 51 -5.14 -1.44 11.09
C SER A 51 -4.51 -2.08 9.85
N MET A 52 -5.27 -2.54 8.87
CA MET A 52 -4.72 -3.37 7.80
C MET A 52 -5.54 -3.38 6.50
N LEU A 53 -4.83 -3.28 5.37
CA LEU A 53 -5.34 -3.59 4.03
C LEU A 53 -4.53 -4.74 3.43
N ARG A 54 -5.21 -5.63 2.72
CA ARG A 54 -4.58 -6.66 1.88
C ARG A 54 -5.14 -6.59 0.47
N LEU A 55 -4.24 -6.46 -0.50
CA LEU A 55 -4.54 -6.34 -1.92
C LEU A 55 -3.84 -7.47 -2.71
N THR A 56 -4.45 -7.93 -3.79
CA THR A 56 -3.63 -8.48 -4.89
C THR A 56 -2.98 -7.30 -5.62
N TRP A 57 -1.79 -7.51 -6.16
CA TRP A 57 -1.04 -6.45 -6.84
C TRP A 57 -0.38 -7.01 -8.09
N GLN A 58 -0.63 -6.38 -9.23
CA GLN A 58 -0.07 -6.81 -10.51
C GLN A 58 0.27 -5.56 -11.33
N PRO A 59 1.56 -5.20 -11.42
CA PRO A 59 2.02 -4.09 -12.26
C PRO A 59 1.66 -4.29 -13.72
N ALA A 60 1.66 -3.20 -14.46
CA ALA A 60 1.57 -3.26 -15.91
C ALA A 60 2.66 -4.19 -16.47
N GLY A 61 2.26 -5.19 -17.26
CA GLY A 61 3.16 -6.15 -17.89
C GLY A 61 3.62 -7.32 -17.01
N ALA A 62 3.20 -7.39 -15.73
CA ALA A 62 3.47 -8.57 -14.91
C ALA A 62 2.58 -9.75 -15.33
N GLU A 63 3.15 -10.96 -15.41
CA GLU A 63 2.42 -12.18 -15.80
C GLU A 63 1.46 -12.67 -14.70
N THR A 64 1.88 -12.57 -13.44
CA THR A 64 1.12 -13.05 -12.28
C THR A 64 0.91 -11.97 -11.24
N ASP A 65 -0.14 -12.14 -10.43
CA ASP A 65 -0.37 -11.29 -9.27
C ASP A 65 0.51 -11.68 -8.09
N SER A 66 0.80 -10.69 -7.26
CA SER A 66 1.41 -10.84 -5.95
C SER A 66 0.43 -10.40 -4.86
N THR A 67 0.88 -10.39 -3.61
CA THR A 67 0.05 -9.91 -2.48
C THR A 67 0.78 -8.81 -1.72
N VAL A 68 0.14 -7.65 -1.62
CA VAL A 68 0.61 -6.52 -0.81
C VAL A 68 -0.27 -6.37 0.41
N GLN A 69 0.35 -6.25 1.58
CA GLN A 69 -0.33 -5.94 2.83
C GLN A 69 0.24 -4.67 3.44
N LEU A 70 -0.63 -3.67 3.63
CA LEU A 70 -0.33 -2.46 4.37
C LEU A 70 -0.85 -2.61 5.80
N ARG A 71 -0.03 -2.22 6.79
CA ARG A 71 -0.40 -2.25 8.21
C ARG A 71 -0.06 -0.95 8.91
N VAL A 72 -0.94 -0.57 9.84
CA VAL A 72 -0.69 0.45 10.86
C VAL A 72 -0.70 -0.24 12.22
N ILE A 73 0.38 -0.09 12.96
CA ILE A 73 0.60 -0.77 14.24
C ILE A 73 0.80 0.30 15.32
N PRO A 74 0.03 0.30 16.42
CA PRO A 74 0.27 1.19 17.54
C PRO A 74 1.66 1.03 18.14
N ALA A 75 2.32 2.14 18.48
CA ALA A 75 3.63 2.16 19.12
C ALA A 75 3.58 2.96 20.44
N LYS A 76 4.63 2.87 21.27
CA LYS A 76 4.75 3.65 22.51
C LYS A 76 4.55 5.15 22.27
N THR A 77 5.06 5.64 21.15
CA THR A 77 4.83 6.99 20.64
C THR A 77 4.45 6.89 19.16
N GLY A 78 3.24 7.29 18.82
CA GLY A 78 2.74 7.29 17.44
C GLY A 78 2.36 5.90 16.90
N SER A 79 2.81 5.58 15.70
CA SER A 79 2.48 4.35 14.98
C SER A 79 3.60 3.89 14.07
N THR A 80 3.69 2.59 13.84
CA THR A 80 4.53 2.00 12.79
C THR A 80 3.68 1.72 11.55
N ILE A 81 4.17 2.16 10.38
CA ILE A 81 3.62 1.80 9.06
C ILE A 81 4.48 0.67 8.51
N ALA A 82 3.87 -0.43 8.09
CA ALA A 82 4.58 -1.58 7.53
C ALA A 82 3.93 -2.04 6.23
N ILE A 83 4.78 -2.40 5.25
CA ILE A 83 4.38 -3.00 3.98
C ILE A 83 4.99 -4.38 3.90
N HIS A 84 4.16 -5.39 3.64
CA HIS A 84 4.61 -6.76 3.40
C HIS A 84 4.22 -7.16 1.97
N HIS A 85 5.18 -7.69 1.22
CA HIS A 85 4.99 -8.13 -0.15
C HIS A 85 5.32 -9.62 -0.28
N GLU A 86 4.33 -10.42 -0.65
CA GLU A 86 4.40 -11.87 -0.77
C GLU A 86 4.19 -12.33 -2.21
N ARG A 87 4.54 -13.59 -2.50
CA ARG A 87 4.44 -14.25 -3.83
C ARG A 87 5.35 -13.66 -4.91
N LEU A 88 6.50 -13.14 -4.50
CA LEU A 88 7.58 -12.72 -5.40
C LEU A 88 8.30 -13.95 -5.99
N SER A 89 8.59 -13.89 -7.28
CA SER A 89 9.17 -14.91 -8.14
C SER A 89 10.60 -15.33 -7.78
N GLY A 90 11.38 -14.45 -7.13
CA GLY A 90 12.77 -14.77 -6.80
C GLY A 90 13.55 -13.64 -6.12
N PRO A 91 14.87 -13.84 -5.89
CA PRO A 91 15.72 -12.86 -5.22
C PRO A 91 15.81 -11.50 -5.93
N ALA A 92 15.90 -11.48 -7.26
CA ALA A 92 15.98 -10.25 -8.04
C ALA A 92 14.74 -9.36 -7.83
N GLU A 93 13.54 -9.93 -7.98
CA GLU A 93 12.29 -9.21 -7.72
C GLU A 93 12.17 -8.76 -6.26
N ARG A 94 12.70 -9.52 -5.29
CA ARG A 94 12.74 -9.09 -3.87
C ARG A 94 13.61 -7.85 -3.68
N GLU A 95 14.78 -7.79 -4.31
CA GLU A 95 15.66 -6.62 -4.24
C GLU A 95 15.01 -5.40 -4.91
N GLU A 96 14.40 -5.58 -6.08
CA GLU A 96 13.65 -4.52 -6.76
C GLU A 96 12.49 -4.00 -5.91
N MET A 97 11.71 -4.90 -5.30
CA MET A 97 10.59 -4.53 -4.44
C MET A 97 11.04 -3.89 -3.13
N LEU A 98 12.18 -4.30 -2.56
CA LEU A 98 12.77 -3.64 -1.39
C LEU A 98 13.13 -2.19 -1.72
N ALA A 99 13.79 -1.95 -2.86
CA ALA A 99 14.11 -0.59 -3.31
C ALA A 99 12.86 0.24 -3.58
N HIS A 100 11.86 -0.35 -4.26
CA HIS A 100 10.57 0.29 -4.54
C HIS A 100 9.87 0.71 -3.25
N TRP A 101 9.67 -0.21 -2.31
CA TRP A 101 8.98 0.10 -1.05
C TRP A 101 9.76 1.06 -0.17
N GLY A 102 11.10 1.01 -0.19
CA GLY A 102 11.93 2.01 0.48
C GLY A 102 11.68 3.43 -0.07
N ALA A 103 11.63 3.58 -1.39
CA ALA A 103 11.31 4.87 -2.02
C ALA A 103 9.89 5.35 -1.68
N VAL A 104 8.90 4.45 -1.69
CA VAL A 104 7.53 4.76 -1.29
C VAL A 104 7.45 5.22 0.16
N LEU A 105 8.15 4.57 1.08
CA LEU A 105 8.16 4.97 2.50
C LEU A 105 8.77 6.36 2.68
N ASN A 106 9.83 6.71 1.94
CA ASN A 106 10.41 8.05 1.97
C ASN A 106 9.42 9.12 1.46
N ILE A 107 8.66 8.82 0.40
CA ILE A 107 7.61 9.72 -0.12
C ILE A 107 6.50 9.92 0.94
N LEU A 108 6.06 8.83 1.58
CA LEU A 108 5.03 8.90 2.63
C LEU A 108 5.53 9.73 3.82
N GLU A 109 6.78 9.52 4.26
CA GLU A 109 7.38 10.28 5.36
C GLU A 109 7.42 11.79 5.05
N ALA A 110 7.91 12.18 3.87
CA ALA A 110 7.96 13.58 3.45
C ALA A 110 6.55 14.22 3.49
N ARG A 111 5.55 13.52 2.97
CA ARG A 111 4.16 14.00 2.96
C ARG A 111 3.53 14.11 4.36
N ILE A 112 3.95 13.29 5.31
CA ILE A 112 3.48 13.35 6.71
C ILE A 112 4.13 14.51 7.46
N VAL A 113 5.37 14.87 7.13
CA VAL A 113 6.09 15.99 7.77
C VAL A 113 5.57 17.34 7.28
N GLU A 114 5.12 17.42 6.03
CA GLU A 114 4.57 18.63 5.42
C GLU A 114 3.10 18.92 5.76
N SER A 115 2.38 17.95 6.35
CA SER A 115 0.95 18.00 6.69
C SER A 115 0.67 18.31 8.15
#